data_AF-A0A3P3U2X0-F1
#
_entry.id   AF-A0A3P3U2X0-F1
#
_cell.length_a   1.000
_cell.length_b   1.000
_cell.length_c   1.000
_cell.angle_alpha   90.00
_cell.angle_beta   90.00
_cell.angle_gamma   90.00
#
_symmetry.space_group_name_H-M   'P 1'
#
loop_
_entity.id
_entity.type
_entity.pdbx_description
1 polymer ?
#
loop_
_entity_poly.entity_id
_entity_poly.type
_entity_poly.pdbx_seq_one_letter_code
_entity_poly.pdbx_strand_id
1 'polypeptide(L)' 'MWTVMYIAPTAKVADMIKTKLTEEGFLVQTRPVNLSKQQFEILVPSGELEEVQEVLNTILHP' A
#
# COMPACT_ATOMS: atom_id res chain seq x y z
N MET A 1 5.09 -13.15 -6.67
CA MET A 1 6.20 -12.30 -6.16
C MET A 1 5.59 -11.06 -5.54
N TRP A 2 6.26 -10.37 -4.62
CA TRP A 2 5.78 -9.09 -4.08
C TRP A 2 6.29 -7.94 -4.94
N THR A 3 5.43 -6.97 -5.21
CA THR A 3 5.78 -5.77 -5.98
C THR A 3 5.45 -4.52 -5.19
N VAL A 4 6.26 -3.48 -5.33
CA VAL A 4 6.00 -2.16 -4.73
C VAL A 4 5.01 -1.43 -5.63
N MET A 5 3.84 -1.07 -5.09
CA MET A 5 2.80 -0.35 -5.83
C MET A 5 2.73 1.14 -5.48
N TYR A 6 3.16 1.51 -4.26
CA TYR A 6 3.02 2.87 -3.74
C TYR A 6 4.06 3.15 -2.66
N ILE A 7 4.46 4.42 -2.53
CA ILE A 7 5.35 4.89 -1.46
C ILE A 7 4.59 5.95 -0.66
N ALA A 8 4.13 5.55 0.52
CA ALA A 8 3.46 6.42 1.46
C ALA A 8 4.46 7.39 2.13
N PRO A 9 4.10 8.68 2.28
CA PRO A 9 4.99 9.70 2.84
C PRO A 9 5.13 9.62 4.37
N THR A 10 4.23 8.91 5.05
CA THR A 10 4.25 8.75 6.51
C THR A 10 3.75 7.34 6.90
N ALA A 11 4.12 6.89 8.11
CA ALA A 11 3.61 5.64 8.67
C ALA A 11 2.09 5.61 8.77
N LYS A 12 1.46 6.76 9.11
CA LYS A 12 0.01 6.88 9.24
C LYS A 12 -0.71 6.64 7.92
N VAL A 13 -0.20 7.20 6.82
CA VAL A 13 -0.77 6.99 5.49
C VAL A 13 -0.59 5.53 5.06
N ALA A 14 0.57 4.94 5.34
CA ALA A 14 0.84 3.54 5.01
C ALA A 14 -0.12 2.58 5.73
N ASP A 15 -0.34 2.82 7.02
CA ASP A 15 -1.22 2.02 7.87
C ASP A 15 -2.69 2.12 7.45
N MET A 16 -3.14 3.34 7.12
CA MET A 16 -4.48 3.57 6.56
C MET A 16 -4.70 2.81 5.24
N ILE A 17 -3.76 2.93 4.29
CA ILE A 17 -3.84 2.23 2.99
C ILE A 17 -3.86 0.72 3.20
N LYS A 18 -2.94 0.20 4.02
CA LYS A 18 -2.88 -1.22 4.36
C LYS A 18 -4.21 -1.70 4.94
N THR A 19 -4.77 -0.97 5.90
CA THR A 19 -6.03 -1.32 6.55
C THR A 19 -7.16 -1.39 5.52
N LYS A 20 -7.33 -0.34 4.70
CA LYS A 20 -8.38 -0.29 3.68
C LYS A 20 -8.27 -1.42 2.66
N LEU A 21 -7.08 -1.70 2.16
CA LEU A 21 -6.87 -2.80 1.22
C LEU A 21 -7.06 -4.18 1.87
N THR A 22 -6.69 -4.32 3.15
CA THR A 22 -6.93 -5.57 3.90
C THR A 22 -8.42 -5.78 4.20
N GLU A 23 -9.18 -4.70 4.43
CA GLU A 23 -10.65 -4.74 4.58
C GLU A 23 -11.35 -5.27 3.31
N GLU A 24 -10.81 -4.95 2.13
CA GLU A 24 -11.28 -5.46 0.83
C GLU A 24 -10.81 -6.89 0.52
N GLY A 25 -9.96 -7.49 1.38
CA GLY A 25 -9.49 -8.87 1.27
C GLY A 25 -8.14 -9.04 0.58
N PHE A 26 -7.44 -7.96 0.24
CA PHE A 26 -6.12 -8.05 -0.41
C PHE A 26 -5.00 -8.33 0.59
N LEU A 27 -3.97 -9.03 0.10
CA LEU A 27 -2.73 -9.22 0.86
C LEU A 27 -1.83 -8.00 0.70
N VAL A 28 -1.59 -7.27 1.80
CA VAL A 28 -0.77 -6.06 1.79
C VAL A 28 0.34 -6.11 2.83
N GLN A 29 1.55 -5.76 2.40
CA GLN A 29 2.72 -5.58 3.25
C GLN A 29 3.20 -4.14 3.21
N THR A 30 3.73 -3.66 4.33
CA THR A 30 4.29 -2.31 4.44
C THR A 30 5.73 -2.40 4.92
N ARG A 31 6.65 -1.75 4.23
CA ARG A 31 8.08 -1.76 4.59
C ARG A 31 8.62 -0.33 4.70
N PRO A 32 9.37 0.02 5.76
CA PRO A 32 10.05 1.31 5.81
C PRO A 32 11.18 1.35 4.76
N VAL A 33 11.21 2.41 3.95
CA VAL A 33 12.27 2.63 2.94
C VAL A 33 13.56 3.05 3.63
N ASN A 34 13.45 3.98 4.58
CA ASN A 34 14.57 4.50 5.32
C ASN A 34 14.10 5.05 6.67
N LEU A 35 14.80 4.69 7.75
CA LEU A 35 14.52 5.14 9.12
C LEU A 35 14.47 6.67 9.22
N SER A 36 15.25 7.37 8.41
CA SER A 36 15.35 8.83 8.46
C SER A 36 14.25 9.57 7.69
N LYS A 37 13.62 8.94 6.67
CA LYS A 37 12.70 9.61 5.75
C LYS A 37 11.22 9.35 6.00
N GLN A 38 10.84 8.59 7.03
CA GLN A 38 9.44 8.25 7.37
C GLN A 38 8.59 7.75 6.18
N GLN A 39 9.22 7.26 5.11
CA GLN A 39 8.56 6.75 3.92
C GLN A 39 8.40 5.24 4.00
N PHE A 40 7.28 4.76 3.50
CA PHE A 40 6.90 3.35 3.57
C PHE A 40 6.45 2.85 2.20
N GLU A 41 7.07 1.78 1.74
CA GLU A 41 6.62 1.02 0.58
C GLU A 41 5.37 0.23 0.95
N ILE A 42 4.37 0.27 0.08
CA ILE A 42 3.23 -0.62 0.08
C ILE A 42 3.50 -1.70 -0.98
N LEU A 43 3.50 -2.95 -0.54
CA LEU A 43 3.74 -4.10 -1.37
C LEU A 43 2.49 -4.97 -1.46
N VAL A 44 2.24 -5.49 -2.65
CA VAL A 44 1.17 -6.45 -2.94
C VAL A 44 1.66 -7.61 -3.80
N PRO A 45 0.98 -8.77 -3.81
CA PRO A 45 1.25 -9.82 -4.77
C PRO A 45 1.11 -9.30 -6.20
N SER A 46 2.08 -9.60 -7.05
CA SER A 46 2.09 -9.20 -8.45
C SER A 46 0.85 -9.66 -9.23
N GLY A 47 0.17 -10.72 -8.77
CA GLY A 47 -1.07 -11.21 -9.37
C GLY A 47 -2.30 -10.35 -9.07
N GLU A 48 -2.25 -9.52 -8.04
CA GLU A 48 -3.36 -8.67 -7.58
C GLU A 48 -3.09 -7.17 -7.88
N LEU A 49 -1.98 -6.86 -8.55
CA LEU A 49 -1.51 -5.48 -8.73
C LEU A 49 -2.57 -4.58 -9.41
N GLU A 50 -3.21 -5.08 -10.46
CA GLU A 50 -4.18 -4.31 -11.25
C GLU A 50 -5.44 -3.99 -10.42
N GLU A 51 -6.02 -5.01 -9.78
CA GLU A 51 -7.21 -4.87 -8.92
C GLU A 51 -6.93 -3.95 -7.72
N VAL A 52 -5.78 -4.12 -7.06
CA VAL A 52 -5.38 -3.26 -5.95
C VAL A 52 -5.18 -1.82 -6.41
N GLN A 53 -4.65 -1.59 -7.62
CA GLN A 53 -4.44 -0.24 -8.14
C GLN A 53 -5.77 0.48 -8.36
N GLU A 54 -6.81 -0.22 -8.85
CA GLU A 54 -8.15 0.35 -8.98
C GLU A 54 -8.74 0.75 -7.62
N VAL A 55 -8.65 -0.14 -6.63
CA VAL A 55 -9.13 0.14 -5.27
C VAL A 55 -8.33 1.22 -4.57
N LEU A 56 -7.01 1.27 -4.78
CA LEU A 56 -6.19 2.34 -4.21
C LEU A 56 -6.61 3.72 -4.74
N ASN A 57 -6.93 3.82 -6.04
CA ASN A 57 -7.37 5.09 -6.61
C ASN A 57 -8.66 5.61 -5.94
N THR A 58 -9.60 4.73 -5.60
CA THR A 58 -10.83 5.13 -4.89
C THR A 58 -10.55 5.53 -3.43
N ILE A 59 -9.55 4.92 -2.78
CA ILE A 59 -9.12 5.30 -1.42
C ILE A 59 -8.45 6.68 -1.40
N LEU A 60 -7.60 6.98 -2.40
CA LEU A 60 -6.84 8.23 -2.46
C LEU A 60 -7.65 9.41 -3.02
N HIS A 61 -8.64 9.12 -3.87
CA HIS A 61 -9.53 10.09 -4.50
C HIS A 61 -11.00 9.70 -4.24
N PRO A 62 -11.50 9.91 -3.01
CA PRO A 62 -12.88 9.60 -2.66
C PRO A 62 -13.91 10.52 -3.34
#